data_AF-A0A3P7IVZ1-F1
#
_entry.id   AF-A0A3P7IVZ1-F1
#
_cell.length_a   1.000
_cell.length_b   1.000
_cell.length_c   1.000
_cell.angle_alpha   90.00
_cell.angle_beta   90.00
_cell.angle_gamma   90.00
#
_symmetry.space_group_name_H-M   'P 1'
#
loop_
_entity.id
_entity.type
_entity.pdbx_description
1 polymer ?
#
loop_
_entity_poly.entity_id
_entity_poly.type
_entity_poly.pdbx_seq_one_letter_code
_entity_poly.pdbx_strand_id
1 'polypeptide(L)'
;LTASNLVLQGLPSEELIESSRDQGFVRATVLILCPFKKDAFDIVHRLEKLVFEGKGSVWNKERFETEFKSEDPPDFKTRMPEEFKELLTGNNDDCFRVGIALSKKILKLYEGFDKSDFILCSPLGLRMILDGEAGKESHLISSIQIAIIDKADIMLQQNWEHLSIIFSHIHTQPSKIDTDISRVRQCYIGID
;
A
#
# COMPACT_ATOMS: atom_id res chain seq x y z
N LEU A 1 56.20 -1.01 13.88
CA LEU A 1 55.06 -0.32 13.24
C LEU A 1 54.22 -1.38 12.55
N THR A 2 53.25 -1.93 13.27
CA THR A 2 52.35 -2.97 12.77
C THR A 2 51.47 -2.39 11.66
N ALA A 3 51.38 -3.11 10.54
CA ALA A 3 50.61 -2.74 9.34
C ALA A 3 49.07 -2.74 9.55
N SER A 4 48.61 -2.75 10.80
CA SER A 4 47.20 -2.85 11.18
C SER A 4 46.48 -1.50 11.24
N ASN A 5 47.19 -0.37 11.15
CA ASN A 5 46.61 0.98 11.30
C ASN A 5 46.44 1.76 9.98
N LEU A 6 46.78 1.19 8.83
CA LEU A 6 46.81 1.92 7.54
C LEU A 6 45.56 1.75 6.66
N VAL A 7 44.56 0.97 7.08
CA VAL A 7 43.38 0.65 6.24
C VAL A 7 42.13 1.49 6.56
N LEU A 8 42.12 2.28 7.63
CA LEU A 8 40.90 2.99 8.07
C LEU A 8 40.75 4.43 7.54
N GLN A 9 41.72 4.99 6.81
CA GLN A 9 41.71 6.41 6.42
C GLN A 9 40.84 6.78 5.20
N GLY A 10 40.02 5.86 4.68
CA GLY A 10 39.15 6.12 3.52
C GLY A 10 37.82 5.40 3.52
N LEU A 11 37.49 4.66 4.59
CA LEU A 11 36.20 4.00 4.71
C LEU A 11 35.18 5.00 5.30
N PRO A 12 33.96 5.07 4.74
CA PRO A 12 32.90 5.88 5.34
C PRO A 12 32.63 5.42 6.78
N SER A 13 32.35 6.36 7.68
CA SER A 13 31.98 6.02 9.06
C SER A 13 30.68 5.22 9.10
N GLU A 14 30.47 4.41 10.14
CA GLU A 14 29.22 3.65 10.31
C GLU A 14 27.99 4.57 10.31
N GLU A 15 28.11 5.76 10.90
CA GLU A 15 27.05 6.78 10.89
C GLU A 15 26.75 7.29 9.47
N LEU A 16 27.78 7.49 8.64
CA LEU A 16 27.60 7.89 7.24
C LEU A 16 26.95 6.77 6.43
N ILE A 17 27.37 5.53 6.64
CA ILE A 17 26.77 4.34 6.00
C ILE A 17 25.28 4.24 6.37
N GLU A 18 24.95 4.37 7.65
CA GLU A 18 23.55 4.26 8.11
C GLU A 18 22.69 5.42 7.59
N SER A 19 23.20 6.66 7.60
CA SER A 19 22.49 7.80 7.04
C SER A 19 22.25 7.72 5.53
N SER A 20 23.01 6.87 4.83
CA SER A 20 22.88 6.64 3.39
C SER A 20 21.84 5.56 3.05
N ARG A 21 21.36 4.79 4.04
CA ARG A 21 20.34 3.75 3.84
C ARG A 21 18.94 4.34 3.88
N ASP A 22 18.25 4.29 2.75
CA ASP A 22 17.00 5.00 2.54
C ASP A 22 15.82 4.10 2.15
N GLN A 23 16.00 2.78 2.10
CA GLN A 23 14.99 1.84 1.59
C GLN A 23 14.67 0.69 2.55
N GLY A 24 13.53 0.02 2.31
CA GLY A 24 13.20 -1.29 2.86
C GLY A 24 13.54 -2.41 1.88
N PHE A 25 13.09 -3.64 2.17
CA PHE A 25 13.25 -4.79 1.27
C PHE A 25 12.48 -4.64 -0.05
N VAL A 26 11.32 -3.98 0.01
CA VAL A 26 10.47 -3.67 -1.14
C VAL A 26 10.12 -2.19 -1.15
N ARG A 27 9.67 -1.70 -2.32
CA ARG A 27 9.37 -0.29 -2.54
C ARG A 27 8.11 0.20 -1.82
N ALA A 28 7.08 -0.64 -1.74
CA ALA A 28 5.82 -0.27 -1.11
C ALA A 28 6.02 -0.04 0.39
N THR A 29 5.65 1.16 0.86
CA THR A 29 5.78 1.57 2.27
C THR A 29 4.44 1.94 2.89
N VAL A 30 3.42 2.20 2.09
CA VAL A 30 2.08 2.54 2.59
C VAL A 30 1.08 1.49 2.13
N LEU A 31 0.36 0.91 3.09
CA LEU A 31 -0.78 0.03 2.84
C LEU A 31 -2.06 0.75 3.25
N ILE A 32 -3.04 0.83 2.36
CA ILE A 32 -4.36 1.38 2.62
C ILE A 32 -5.39 0.30 2.32
N LEU A 33 -6.10 -0.14 3.37
CA LEU A 33 -7.21 -1.05 3.27
C LEU A 33 -8.51 -0.28 3.41
N CYS A 34 -9.45 -0.49 2.49
CA CYS A 34 -10.81 0.05 2.57
C CYS A 34 -11.80 -1.02 2.05
N PRO A 35 -13.07 -1.02 2.49
CA PRO A 35 -13.95 -2.17 2.26
C PRO A 35 -14.44 -2.27 0.83
N PHE A 36 -14.71 -1.13 0.15
CA PHE A 36 -15.34 -1.13 -1.17
C PHE A 36 -14.63 -0.23 -2.19
N LYS A 37 -14.90 -0.47 -3.48
CA LYS A 37 -14.40 0.37 -4.59
C LYS A 37 -14.80 1.84 -4.45
N LYS A 38 -16.00 2.16 -3.95
CA LYS A 38 -16.41 3.55 -3.69
C LYS A 38 -15.48 4.26 -2.69
N ASP A 39 -15.00 3.56 -1.67
CA ASP A 39 -14.10 4.11 -0.67
C ASP A 39 -12.71 4.35 -1.28
N ALA A 40 -12.21 3.38 -2.07
CA ALA A 40 -10.98 3.52 -2.84
C ALA A 40 -11.06 4.70 -3.83
N PHE A 41 -12.22 4.89 -4.47
CA PHE A 41 -12.47 6.02 -5.37
C PHE A 41 -12.28 7.36 -4.65
N ASP A 42 -12.90 7.51 -3.48
CA ASP A 42 -12.77 8.72 -2.66
C ASP A 42 -11.34 8.95 -2.17
N ILE A 43 -10.65 7.88 -1.77
CA ILE A 43 -9.24 7.93 -1.33
C ILE A 43 -8.35 8.43 -2.46
N VAL A 44 -8.49 7.90 -3.68
CA VAL A 44 -7.67 8.32 -4.84
C VAL A 44 -7.93 9.78 -5.20
N HIS A 45 -9.19 10.24 -5.17
CA HIS A 45 -9.52 11.66 -5.43
C HIS A 45 -8.95 12.59 -4.36
N ARG A 46 -8.90 12.16 -3.09
CA ARG A 46 -8.25 12.92 -2.03
C ARG A 46 -6.74 12.93 -2.22
N LEU A 47 -6.13 11.80 -2.56
CA LEU A 47 -4.71 11.72 -2.88
C LEU A 47 -4.35 12.65 -4.04
N GLU A 48 -5.13 12.69 -5.12
CA GLU A 48 -4.91 13.62 -6.24
C GLU A 48 -4.89 15.09 -5.79
N LYS A 49 -5.80 15.49 -4.89
CA LYS A 49 -5.87 16.86 -4.37
C LYS A 49 -4.73 17.21 -3.41
N LEU A 50 -4.29 16.25 -2.60
CA LEU A 50 -3.27 16.45 -1.58
C LEU A 50 -1.86 16.38 -2.16
N VAL A 51 -1.61 15.39 -3.02
CA VAL A 51 -0.30 15.17 -3.62
C VAL A 51 -0.04 16.26 -4.67
N PHE A 52 1.17 16.81 -4.66
CA PHE A 52 1.58 17.90 -5.54
C PHE A 52 0.68 19.15 -5.47
N GLU A 53 -0.02 19.36 -4.35
CA GLU A 53 -0.97 20.47 -4.15
C GLU A 53 -2.06 20.51 -5.24
N GLY A 54 -2.44 19.35 -5.80
CA GLY A 54 -3.40 19.25 -6.90
C GLY A 54 -2.88 19.73 -8.25
N LYS A 55 -1.59 20.06 -8.38
CA LYS A 55 -0.95 20.52 -9.63
C LYS A 55 -0.29 19.37 -10.42
N GLY A 56 -0.49 18.13 -9.99
CA GLY A 56 0.04 16.94 -10.64
C GLY A 56 -0.86 16.41 -11.75
N SER A 57 -0.38 15.41 -12.49
CA SER A 57 -1.20 14.62 -13.40
C SER A 57 -1.42 13.20 -12.86
N VAL A 58 -2.53 12.59 -13.26
CA VAL A 58 -2.87 11.21 -12.89
C VAL A 58 -2.82 10.33 -14.13
N TRP A 59 -2.03 9.26 -14.09
CA TRP A 59 -1.98 8.27 -15.16
C TRP A 59 -3.00 7.15 -14.90
N ASN A 60 -3.58 6.60 -15.97
CA ASN A 60 -4.64 5.59 -15.93
C ASN A 60 -5.92 6.06 -15.19
N LYS A 61 -6.15 7.37 -15.11
CA LYS A 61 -7.31 7.96 -14.45
C LYS A 61 -8.63 7.52 -15.05
N GLU A 62 -8.77 7.58 -16.38
CA GLU A 62 -10.01 7.19 -17.07
C GLU A 62 -10.40 5.73 -16.81
N ARG A 63 -9.41 4.82 -16.80
CA ARG A 63 -9.61 3.41 -16.43
C ARG A 63 -10.12 3.30 -14.99
N PHE A 64 -9.46 4.00 -14.07
CA PHE A 64 -9.84 4.01 -12.65
C PHE A 64 -11.26 4.55 -12.46
N GLU A 65 -11.57 5.69 -13.06
CA GLU A 65 -12.90 6.28 -12.99
C GLU A 65 -13.97 5.36 -13.54
N THR A 66 -13.71 4.67 -14.65
CA THR A 66 -14.67 3.74 -15.22
C THR A 66 -14.94 2.54 -14.32
N GLU A 67 -13.89 1.99 -13.68
CA GLU A 67 -13.98 0.78 -12.86
C GLU A 67 -14.46 1.02 -11.43
N PHE A 68 -14.12 2.18 -10.84
CA PHE A 68 -14.37 2.49 -9.42
C PHE A 68 -15.48 3.51 -9.18
N LYS A 69 -15.97 4.22 -10.21
CA LYS A 69 -17.11 5.14 -10.02
C LYS A 69 -18.32 4.40 -9.46
N SER A 70 -19.09 5.14 -8.69
CA SER A 70 -20.40 4.72 -8.21
C SER A 70 -21.47 4.98 -9.26
N GLU A 71 -22.48 4.12 -9.30
CA GLU A 71 -23.74 4.44 -9.97
C GLU A 71 -24.59 5.38 -9.11
N ASP A 72 -25.54 6.06 -9.75
CA ASP A 72 -26.47 6.92 -9.02
C ASP A 72 -27.27 6.11 -7.99
N PRO A 73 -27.47 6.65 -6.78
CA PRO A 73 -28.20 5.95 -5.74
C PRO A 73 -29.65 5.70 -6.17
N PRO A 74 -30.24 4.53 -5.86
CA PRO A 74 -31.65 4.28 -6.11
C PRO A 74 -32.55 5.19 -5.28
N ASP A 75 -33.75 5.47 -5.81
CA ASP A 75 -34.79 6.17 -5.05
C ASP A 75 -35.28 5.31 -3.87
N PHE A 76 -34.88 5.69 -2.66
CA PHE A 76 -35.37 5.04 -1.44
C PHE A 76 -36.81 5.46 -1.13
N LYS A 77 -37.76 4.55 -1.37
CA LYS A 77 -39.20 4.77 -1.07
C LYS A 77 -39.53 4.84 0.42
N THR A 78 -38.65 4.29 1.26
CA THR A 78 -38.82 4.22 2.72
C THR A 78 -37.79 5.09 3.40
N ARG A 79 -38.16 5.74 4.50
CA ARG A 79 -37.23 6.49 5.34
C ARG A 79 -36.23 5.53 5.99
N MET A 80 -35.04 5.47 5.43
CA MET A 80 -33.91 4.68 5.91
C MET A 80 -32.87 5.60 6.56
N PRO A 81 -32.17 5.15 7.64
CA PRO A 81 -31.04 5.89 8.19
C PRO A 81 -29.95 6.14 7.15
N GLU A 82 -29.23 7.25 7.28
CA GLU A 82 -28.26 7.66 6.26
C GLU A 82 -27.09 6.68 6.13
N GLU A 83 -26.60 6.16 7.24
CA GLU A 83 -25.54 5.12 7.29
C GLU A 83 -25.94 3.87 6.49
N PHE A 84 -27.21 3.45 6.59
CA PHE A 84 -27.73 2.32 5.82
C PHE A 84 -27.79 2.61 4.33
N LYS A 85 -28.15 3.84 3.93
CA LYS A 85 -28.09 4.23 2.52
C LYS A 85 -26.65 4.26 2.04
N GLU A 86 -25.73 4.82 2.80
CA GLU A 86 -24.31 4.85 2.43
C GLU A 86 -23.80 3.43 2.17
N LEU A 87 -24.13 2.46 3.03
CA LEU A 87 -23.76 1.06 2.83
C LEU A 87 -24.37 0.45 1.57
N LEU A 88 -25.64 0.73 1.25
CA LEU A 88 -26.35 0.12 0.13
C LEU A 88 -26.08 0.78 -1.22
N THR A 89 -25.60 2.03 -1.21
CA THR A 89 -25.36 2.81 -2.41
C THR A 89 -23.88 2.79 -2.82
N GLY A 90 -23.67 3.11 -4.11
CA GLY A 90 -22.35 3.22 -4.70
C GLY A 90 -21.75 1.88 -5.11
N ASN A 91 -20.47 1.94 -5.50
CA ASN A 91 -19.73 0.77 -5.95
C ASN A 91 -19.24 -0.07 -4.76
N ASN A 92 -20.06 -1.05 -4.38
CA ASN A 92 -19.86 -1.97 -3.25
C ASN A 92 -19.04 -3.23 -3.60
N ASP A 93 -18.35 -3.26 -4.74
CA ASP A 93 -17.41 -4.32 -5.07
C ASP A 93 -16.24 -4.30 -4.06
N ASP A 94 -16.02 -5.42 -3.38
CA ASP A 94 -15.03 -5.64 -2.33
C ASP A 94 -13.85 -6.50 -2.80
N CYS A 95 -13.72 -6.72 -4.11
CA CYS A 95 -12.62 -7.46 -4.72
C CYS A 95 -11.82 -6.55 -5.65
N PHE A 96 -10.92 -5.77 -5.05
CA PHE A 96 -10.06 -4.86 -5.79
C PHE A 96 -8.68 -4.68 -5.17
N ARG A 97 -7.76 -4.24 -6.03
CA ARG A 97 -6.37 -3.92 -5.69
C ARG A 97 -5.79 -2.93 -6.69
N VAL A 98 -5.08 -1.93 -6.20
CA VAL A 98 -4.48 -0.87 -7.01
C VAL A 98 -3.10 -0.54 -6.43
N GLY A 99 -2.07 -0.74 -7.25
CA GLY A 99 -0.73 -0.24 -6.96
C GLY A 99 -0.63 1.21 -7.40
N ILE A 100 -0.13 2.08 -6.53
CA ILE A 100 0.01 3.51 -6.81
C ILE A 100 1.47 3.90 -6.64
N ALA A 101 2.05 4.53 -7.66
CA ALA A 101 3.40 5.08 -7.59
C ALA A 101 3.40 6.59 -7.81
N LEU A 102 4.31 7.28 -7.11
CA LEU A 102 4.59 8.69 -7.28
C LEU A 102 5.85 8.87 -8.12
N SER A 103 5.77 9.73 -9.14
CA SER A 103 6.92 10.08 -9.95
C SER A 103 6.90 11.55 -10.33
N LYS A 104 7.82 12.34 -9.76
CA LYS A 104 7.93 13.79 -9.96
C LYS A 104 6.64 14.55 -9.58
N LYS A 105 5.72 14.71 -10.52
CA LYS A 105 4.39 15.34 -10.36
C LYS A 105 3.28 14.46 -10.95
N ILE A 106 3.52 13.15 -11.02
CA ILE A 106 2.61 12.17 -11.60
C ILE A 106 2.22 11.16 -10.53
N LEU A 107 0.92 10.98 -10.35
CA LEU A 107 0.33 9.89 -9.59
C LEU A 107 -0.06 8.77 -10.57
N LYS A 108 0.65 7.65 -10.52
CA LYS A 108 0.44 6.53 -11.44
C LYS A 108 -0.44 5.48 -10.78
N LEU A 109 -1.61 5.24 -11.34
CA LEU A 109 -2.50 4.17 -10.90
C LEU A 109 -2.21 2.88 -11.67
N TYR A 110 -2.52 1.73 -11.06
CA TYR A 110 -2.31 0.39 -11.62
C TYR A 110 -0.84 0.03 -11.91
N GLU A 111 0.09 0.57 -11.13
CA GLU A 111 1.46 0.09 -11.16
C GLU A 111 1.57 -1.30 -10.53
N GLY A 112 2.60 -2.06 -10.94
CA GLY A 112 2.95 -3.31 -10.27
C GLY A 112 3.29 -3.05 -8.80
N PHE A 113 2.96 -3.98 -7.91
CA PHE A 113 3.18 -3.78 -6.47
C PHE A 113 4.67 -3.66 -6.12
N ASP A 114 5.54 -4.31 -6.88
CA ASP A 114 7.00 -4.18 -6.83
C ASP A 114 7.49 -2.75 -7.12
N LYS A 115 6.72 -1.97 -7.90
CA LYS A 115 7.02 -0.59 -8.31
C LYS A 115 6.15 0.45 -7.64
N SER A 116 5.24 0.04 -6.78
CA SER A 116 4.28 0.91 -6.11
C SER A 116 4.87 1.50 -4.83
N ASP A 117 4.48 2.73 -4.53
CA ASP A 117 4.78 3.39 -3.25
C ASP A 117 3.64 3.14 -2.24
N PHE A 118 2.39 3.08 -2.74
CA PHE A 118 1.18 2.74 -1.99
C PHE A 118 0.53 1.48 -2.56
N ILE A 119 0.02 0.64 -1.67
CA ILE A 119 -0.89 -0.46 -2.00
C ILE A 119 -2.27 -0.05 -1.48
N LEU A 120 -3.23 0.17 -2.39
CA LEU A 120 -4.63 0.45 -2.06
C LEU A 120 -5.49 -0.74 -2.46
N CYS A 121 -6.10 -1.42 -1.49
CA CYS A 121 -6.86 -2.63 -1.78
C CYS A 121 -7.96 -2.90 -0.77
N SER A 122 -8.85 -3.80 -1.15
CA SER A 122 -9.76 -4.49 -0.24
C SER A 122 -9.01 -5.56 0.56
N PRO A 123 -9.48 -5.92 1.77
CA PRO A 123 -8.94 -7.06 2.50
C PRO A 123 -8.97 -8.35 1.68
N LEU A 124 -10.07 -8.61 0.96
CA LEU A 124 -10.20 -9.78 0.08
C LEU A 124 -9.18 -9.73 -1.08
N GLY A 125 -9.10 -8.60 -1.77
CA GLY A 125 -8.20 -8.44 -2.91
C GLY A 125 -6.72 -8.59 -2.55
N LEU A 126 -6.31 -8.18 -1.35
CA LEU A 126 -4.95 -8.43 -0.85
C LEU A 126 -4.75 -9.88 -0.41
N ARG A 127 -5.70 -10.47 0.32
CA ARG A 127 -5.62 -11.87 0.74
C ARG A 127 -5.41 -12.82 -0.44
N MET A 128 -6.10 -12.58 -1.55
CA MET A 128 -5.93 -13.37 -2.79
C MET A 128 -4.51 -13.33 -3.37
N ILE A 129 -3.71 -12.30 -3.05
CA ILE A 129 -2.29 -12.19 -3.45
C ILE A 129 -1.38 -12.91 -2.45
N LEU A 130 -1.67 -12.77 -1.16
CA LEU A 130 -0.85 -13.35 -0.09
C LEU A 130 -0.97 -14.88 -0.04
N ASP A 131 -2.21 -15.39 -0.15
CA ASP A 131 -2.55 -16.81 0.02
C ASP A 131 -2.80 -17.55 -1.32
N GLY A 132 -2.71 -16.88 -2.47
CA GLY A 132 -3.14 -17.40 -3.76
C GLY A 132 -2.23 -18.46 -4.42
N GLU A 133 -2.80 -19.25 -5.33
CA GLU A 133 -2.10 -20.28 -6.14
C GLU A 133 -1.01 -19.72 -7.07
N ALA A 134 -1.02 -18.41 -7.34
CA ALA A 134 -0.11 -17.74 -8.27
C ALA A 134 1.26 -17.35 -7.67
N GLY A 135 1.49 -17.61 -6.38
CA GLY A 135 2.76 -17.36 -5.72
C GLY A 135 2.58 -16.51 -4.47
N LYS A 136 3.17 -16.95 -3.37
CA LYS A 136 3.24 -16.26 -2.09
C LYS A 136 3.97 -14.92 -2.24
N GLU A 137 3.28 -13.88 -2.68
CA GLU A 137 3.84 -12.53 -2.82
C GLU A 137 3.78 -11.74 -1.50
N SER A 138 3.88 -12.44 -0.36
CA SER A 138 3.91 -11.81 0.97
C SER A 138 5.06 -10.81 1.14
N HIS A 139 6.14 -10.99 0.39
CA HIS A 139 7.27 -10.05 0.36
C HIS A 139 6.85 -8.63 -0.03
N LEU A 140 5.76 -8.44 -0.79
CA LEU A 140 5.28 -7.13 -1.24
C LEU A 140 4.82 -6.22 -0.09
N ILE A 141 4.51 -6.77 1.08
CA ILE A 141 4.12 -6.02 2.28
C ILE A 141 5.16 -6.13 3.41
N SER A 142 6.37 -6.57 3.10
CA SER A 142 7.46 -6.72 4.08
C SER A 142 8.05 -5.39 4.55
N SER A 143 7.82 -4.29 3.83
CA SER A 143 8.42 -2.97 4.11
C SER A 143 7.40 -1.88 4.46
N ILE A 144 6.17 -2.26 4.82
CA ILE A 144 5.11 -1.32 5.19
C ILE A 144 5.53 -0.52 6.43
N GLN A 145 5.52 0.80 6.32
CA GLN A 145 5.77 1.74 7.41
C GLN A 145 4.47 2.31 7.96
N ILE A 146 3.47 2.48 7.09
CA ILE A 146 2.16 3.02 7.44
C ILE A 146 1.09 2.07 6.91
N ALA A 147 0.24 1.56 7.81
CA ALA A 147 -0.95 0.81 7.46
C ALA A 147 -2.19 1.62 7.88
N ILE A 148 -3.08 1.91 6.94
CA ILE A 148 -4.34 2.61 7.14
C ILE A 148 -5.47 1.61 6.95
N ILE A 149 -6.31 1.44 7.96
CA ILE A 149 -7.53 0.62 7.89
C ILE A 149 -8.71 1.57 7.93
N ASP A 150 -9.26 1.88 6.76
CA ASP A 150 -10.44 2.74 6.64
C ASP A 150 -11.71 1.92 6.86
N LYS A 151 -12.69 2.48 7.59
CA LYS A 151 -13.98 1.85 7.90
C LYS A 151 -13.85 0.42 8.49
N ALA A 152 -13.02 0.28 9.53
CA ALA A 152 -12.73 -1.02 10.16
C ALA A 152 -13.96 -1.71 10.75
N ASP A 153 -14.97 -0.95 11.18
CA ASP A 153 -16.26 -1.44 11.67
C ASP A 153 -17.05 -2.19 10.59
N ILE A 154 -16.98 -1.72 9.34
CA ILE A 154 -17.57 -2.41 8.18
C ILE A 154 -16.79 -3.67 7.84
N MET A 155 -15.45 -3.60 7.82
CA MET A 155 -14.62 -4.79 7.58
C MET A 155 -14.81 -5.89 8.64
N LEU A 156 -15.06 -5.49 9.89
CA LEU A 156 -15.40 -6.40 10.98
C LEU A 156 -16.69 -7.18 10.69
N GLN A 157 -17.68 -6.54 10.06
CA GLN A 157 -18.93 -7.17 9.66
C GLN A 157 -18.79 -8.05 8.41
N GLN A 158 -17.86 -7.73 7.49
CA GLN A 158 -17.60 -8.53 6.28
C GLN A 158 -16.84 -9.82 6.62
N ASN A 159 -15.55 -9.70 6.95
CA ASN A 159 -14.68 -10.81 7.34
C ASN A 159 -13.38 -10.30 7.97
N TRP A 160 -13.35 -10.24 9.30
CA TRP A 160 -12.17 -9.78 10.05
C TRP A 160 -10.94 -10.69 9.89
N GLU A 161 -11.14 -11.97 9.56
CA GLU A 161 -10.04 -12.93 9.39
C GLU A 161 -9.08 -12.50 8.26
N HIS A 162 -9.58 -11.82 7.23
CA HIS A 162 -8.73 -11.30 6.15
C HIS A 162 -7.69 -10.32 6.68
N LEU A 163 -8.08 -9.42 7.58
CA LEU A 163 -7.15 -8.49 8.22
C LEU A 163 -6.14 -9.24 9.07
N SER A 164 -6.59 -10.16 9.94
CA SER A 164 -5.69 -10.96 10.78
C SER A 164 -4.60 -11.67 9.94
N ILE A 165 -4.98 -12.28 8.81
CA ILE A 165 -4.04 -12.94 7.90
C ILE A 165 -3.10 -11.94 7.22
N ILE A 166 -3.61 -10.79 6.76
CA ILE A 166 -2.75 -9.76 6.16
C ILE A 166 -1.70 -9.30 7.16
N PHE A 167 -2.10 -8.98 8.39
CA PHE A 167 -1.19 -8.52 9.43
C PHE A 167 -0.20 -9.60 9.87
N SER A 168 -0.54 -10.89 9.80
CA SER A 168 0.44 -11.95 10.04
C SER A 168 1.53 -12.06 8.97
N HIS A 169 1.31 -11.48 7.78
CA HIS A 169 2.29 -11.44 6.70
C HIS A 169 3.14 -10.16 6.68
N ILE A 170 2.68 -9.07 7.30
CA ILE A 170 3.43 -7.83 7.40
C ILE A 170 4.74 -8.08 8.16
N HIS A 171 5.84 -7.50 7.66
CA HIS A 171 7.19 -7.62 8.24
C HIS A 171 7.73 -9.05 8.39
N THR A 172 7.08 -10.04 7.77
CA THR A 172 7.66 -11.39 7.66
C THR A 172 8.91 -11.35 6.79
N GLN A 173 9.84 -12.28 7.04
CA GLN A 173 11.07 -12.36 6.24
C GLN A 173 10.69 -12.51 4.76
N PRO A 174 11.08 -11.56 3.91
CA PRO A 174 10.66 -11.56 2.52
C PRO A 174 11.30 -12.74 1.78
N SER A 175 10.51 -13.43 0.97
CA SER A 175 10.99 -14.48 0.07
C SER A 175 11.82 -13.93 -1.10
N LYS A 176 11.63 -12.65 -1.44
CA LYS A 176 12.30 -11.93 -2.52
C LYS A 176 12.57 -10.49 -2.10
N ILE A 177 13.75 -10.00 -2.43
CA ILE A 177 14.19 -8.62 -2.19
C ILE A 177 14.35 -7.96 -3.55
N ASP A 178 13.62 -6.86 -3.79
CA ASP A 178 13.65 -6.11 -5.06
C ASP A 178 14.56 -4.87 -4.99
N THR A 179 15.22 -4.68 -3.85
CA THR A 179 16.02 -3.52 -3.51
C THR A 179 17.49 -3.87 -3.33
N ASP A 180 18.38 -2.92 -3.57
CA ASP A 180 19.80 -3.07 -3.24
C ASP A 180 19.97 -3.17 -1.71
N ILE A 181 20.47 -4.33 -1.24
CA ILE A 181 20.67 -4.63 0.18
C ILE A 181 21.55 -3.58 0.86
N SER A 182 22.49 -2.96 0.14
CA SER A 182 23.35 -1.91 0.71
C SER A 182 22.58 -0.66 1.16
N ARG A 183 21.39 -0.44 0.59
CA ARG A 183 20.49 0.70 0.89
C ARG A 183 19.40 0.37 1.90
N VAL A 184 19.26 -0.90 2.28
CA VAL A 184 18.25 -1.33 3.25
C VAL A 184 18.65 -0.85 4.64
N ARG A 185 17.75 -0.16 5.34
CA ARG A 185 18.00 0.35 6.70
C ARG A 185 18.28 -0.78 7.68
N GLN A 186 19.16 -0.54 8.65
CA GLN A 186 19.56 -1.57 9.60
C GLN A 186 18.37 -2.08 10.45
N CYS A 187 17.38 -1.24 10.72
CA CYS A 187 16.18 -1.60 11.47
C CYS A 187 15.34 -2.71 10.82
N TYR A 188 15.49 -2.96 9.52
CA TYR A 188 14.85 -4.09 8.83
C TYR A 188 15.68 -5.38 8.89
N ILE A 189 16.99 -5.28 9.10
CA ILE A 189 17.94 -6.40 9.06
C ILE A 189 18.22 -6.95 10.47
N GLY A 190 18.23 -6.07 11.48
CA GLY A 190 18.47 -6.41 12.87
C GLY A 190 17.16 -6.56 13.64
N ILE A 191 16.54 -7.74 13.56
CA ILE A 191 15.62 -8.21 14.58
C ILE A 191 16.31 -9.41 15.23
N ASP A 192 17.01 -9.15 16.34
CA ASP A 192 17.38 -10.17 17.33
C ASP A 192 16.24 -10.33 18.35
#